data_AF-A0AAT9H347-F1
#
_entry.id   AF-A0AAT9H347-F1
#
_cell.length_a   1.000
_cell.length_b   1.000
_cell.length_c   1.000
_cell.angle_alpha   90.00
_cell.angle_beta   90.00
_cell.angle_gamma   90.00
#
_symmetry.space_group_name_H-M   'P 1'
#
loop_
_entity.id
_entity.type
_entity.pdbx_description
1 polymer ?
#
loop_
_entity_poly.entity_id
_entity_poly.type
_entity_poly.pdbx_seq_one_letter_code
_entity_poly.pdbx_strand_id
1 'polypeptide(L)'
;MRKAVLVSLIILINIVFINVTLGQNQIKYKTYNQGNFEKNKVSDEIYNLWIGKSNWFSALKDSISYFVDDRNYKGIINYGVTFRSKNYRNFNFVEHLSMCFLKVEVTKCDYNPKDNVLSIEGFVSGNDDWGWNVLIKGKKEKKYVDIFLGEKTDTLRNCYLGKIVNKDSIEVKLNNKETNEFTVLDKFPAFYFKKYSHYRTILGKRLPFKISGKVTSKTLLVFGSGETYSEIFDLGAMIFDPKKNDRKKIVKKEELDCRPLIHANELIADIEREKVQKQEINYYTYTKNAESYILARQYGRAKEQYNFLAQKYPILFARDIHNAMRCAILSRDYKNAFWWGEKLALKGIELPYFNSKIFAVLRKNPEWKSFSVKYDSVSKNAQHKWNLNLKKELTDLLNEDQAEYGRENRKSARILHETTERVTGKLIDLLKKEGYPSEEKIGSLVVRDTVLVPFPSFNVLIMHALQQKPDNLSILNELLDKSSNALEYDGKRRVKNMLGEGSCLRIYKGNLYNSKSCGGNELEIRKISFMFSNPKGFIMDYGNFVIEAHDSKYPKEVDDYYEQKYNLIMKLTDDWEFYEKY
;
A
#
# COMPACT_ATOMS: atom_id res chain seq x y z
N MET A 1 82.64 33.80 -30.52
CA MET A 1 81.81 33.16 -31.58
C MET A 1 81.13 31.84 -31.17
N ARG A 2 81.68 30.99 -30.28
CA ARG A 2 81.05 29.68 -29.93
C ARG A 2 79.68 29.73 -29.22
N LYS A 3 79.38 30.76 -28.43
CA LYS A 3 78.06 30.87 -27.74
C LYS A 3 76.90 31.27 -28.66
N ALA A 4 77.15 32.07 -29.69
CA ALA A 4 76.10 32.53 -30.60
C ALA A 4 75.60 31.40 -31.51
N VAL A 5 76.50 30.51 -31.95
CA VAL A 5 76.15 29.36 -32.80
C VAL A 5 75.33 28.32 -32.04
N LEU A 6 75.62 28.11 -30.74
CA LEU A 6 74.91 27.13 -29.91
C LEU A 6 73.44 27.55 -29.65
N VAL A 7 73.19 28.84 -29.42
CA VAL A 7 71.82 29.35 -29.19
C VAL A 7 70.99 29.26 -30.47
N SER A 8 71.55 29.62 -31.63
CA SER A 8 70.85 29.49 -32.91
C SER A 8 70.54 28.02 -33.25
N LEU A 9 71.42 27.08 -32.91
CA LEU A 9 71.19 25.65 -33.12
C LEU A 9 70.08 25.10 -32.21
N ILE A 10 70.01 25.53 -30.95
CA ILE A 10 68.94 25.12 -30.02
C ILE A 10 67.58 25.68 -30.46
N ILE A 11 67.54 26.91 -30.99
CA ILE A 11 66.30 27.51 -31.51
C ILE A 11 65.85 26.78 -32.79
N LEU A 12 66.76 26.46 -33.71
CA LEU A 12 66.44 25.70 -34.93
C LEU A 12 65.97 24.28 -34.62
N ILE A 13 66.60 23.59 -33.67
CA ILE A 13 66.17 22.26 -33.22
C ILE A 13 64.76 22.35 -32.62
N ASN A 14 64.46 23.34 -31.78
CA ASN A 14 63.10 23.51 -31.25
C ASN A 14 62.06 23.82 -32.34
N ILE A 15 62.38 24.65 -33.34
CA ILE A 15 61.45 24.96 -34.44
C ILE A 15 61.20 23.73 -35.33
N VAL A 16 62.22 22.90 -35.57
CA VAL A 16 62.07 21.66 -36.35
C VAL A 16 61.30 20.59 -35.56
N PHE A 17 61.53 20.44 -34.25
CA PHE A 17 60.80 19.46 -33.43
C PHE A 17 59.36 19.86 -33.07
N ILE A 18 59.04 21.16 -32.99
CA ILE A 18 57.66 21.64 -32.83
C ILE A 18 56.82 21.36 -34.10
N ASN A 19 57.43 21.46 -35.29
CA ASN A 19 56.72 21.18 -36.55
C ASN A 19 56.60 19.68 -36.87
N VAL A 20 57.49 18.83 -36.35
CA VAL A 20 57.42 17.37 -36.60
C VAL A 20 56.45 16.66 -35.64
N THR A 21 56.17 17.21 -34.46
CA THR A 21 55.17 16.63 -33.51
C THR A 21 53.73 17.07 -33.78
N LEU A 22 53.52 18.07 -34.65
CA LEU A 22 52.24 18.34 -35.32
C LEU A 22 52.11 17.55 -36.63
N GLY A 23 52.91 16.50 -36.80
CA GLY A 23 52.73 15.48 -37.81
C GLY A 23 51.28 15.01 -37.78
N GLN A 24 50.56 15.38 -38.84
CA GLN A 24 49.20 15.00 -39.19
C GLN A 24 48.83 13.66 -38.54
N ASN A 25 48.20 13.73 -37.37
CA ASN A 25 47.37 12.63 -36.90
C ASN A 25 46.31 12.54 -37.97
N GLN A 26 46.55 11.65 -38.96
CA GLN A 26 45.62 11.42 -40.04
C GLN A 26 44.29 11.23 -39.36
N ILE A 27 43.38 12.14 -39.68
CA ILE A 27 42.06 12.21 -39.11
C ILE A 27 41.38 10.90 -39.53
N LYS A 28 41.52 9.87 -38.70
CA LYS A 28 41.07 8.52 -39.02
C LYS A 28 39.55 8.53 -38.91
N TYR A 29 38.90 8.17 -40.00
CA TYR A 29 37.48 7.83 -40.00
C TYR A 29 37.25 6.82 -38.88
N LYS A 30 36.33 7.16 -37.98
CA LYS A 30 35.98 6.30 -36.85
C LYS A 30 34.64 5.67 -37.15
N THR A 31 34.61 4.35 -37.11
CA THR A 31 33.38 3.57 -37.24
C THR A 31 32.85 3.24 -35.85
N TYR A 32 31.53 3.21 -35.71
CA TYR A 32 30.84 2.82 -34.48
C TYR A 32 29.90 1.64 -34.77
N ASN A 33 29.74 0.76 -33.79
CA ASN A 33 28.88 -0.42 -33.88
C ASN A 33 27.71 -0.32 -32.88
N GLN A 34 26.77 -1.27 -32.94
CA GLN A 34 25.61 -1.30 -32.03
C GLN A 34 26.01 -1.20 -30.55
N GLY A 35 27.08 -1.86 -30.12
CA GLY A 35 27.55 -1.80 -28.73
C GLY A 35 27.91 -0.39 -28.27
N ASN A 36 28.37 0.48 -29.18
CA ASN A 36 28.60 1.89 -28.87
C ASN A 36 27.30 2.66 -28.61
N PHE A 37 26.23 2.34 -29.35
CA PHE A 37 24.91 2.94 -29.17
C PHE A 37 24.29 2.47 -27.85
N GLU A 38 24.29 1.17 -27.57
CA GLU A 38 23.77 0.61 -26.31
C GLU A 38 24.46 1.22 -25.08
N LYS A 39 25.78 1.45 -25.16
CA LYS A 39 26.54 2.12 -24.09
C LYS A 39 26.10 3.57 -23.86
N ASN A 40 25.62 4.25 -24.90
CA ASN A 40 25.23 5.66 -24.87
C ASN A 40 23.71 5.87 -24.90
N LYS A 41 22.95 4.81 -24.58
CA LYS A 41 21.50 4.89 -24.43
C LYS A 41 21.15 5.70 -23.18
N VAL A 42 20.30 6.72 -23.33
CA VAL A 42 20.03 7.72 -22.28
C VAL A 42 18.82 7.37 -21.44
N SER A 43 17.79 6.78 -22.05
CA SER A 43 16.54 6.48 -21.39
C SER A 43 15.77 5.40 -22.14
N ASP A 44 15.28 4.44 -21.37
CA ASP A 44 14.33 3.41 -21.81
C ASP A 44 13.06 3.61 -20.99
N GLU A 45 11.89 3.40 -21.59
CA GLU A 45 10.59 3.44 -20.89
C GLU A 45 10.20 4.80 -20.29
N ILE A 46 10.79 5.92 -20.75
CA ILE A 46 10.48 7.25 -20.20
C ILE A 46 9.65 8.08 -21.17
N TYR A 47 10.19 8.32 -22.36
CA TYR A 47 9.59 9.29 -23.28
C TYR A 47 8.81 8.62 -24.40
N ASN A 48 7.72 9.24 -24.84
CA ASN A 48 7.05 8.89 -26.08
C ASN A 48 6.85 10.11 -26.99
N LEU A 49 6.66 9.87 -28.29
CA LEU A 49 6.58 10.94 -29.28
C LEU A 49 5.14 11.46 -29.42
N TRP A 50 4.98 12.74 -29.08
CA TRP A 50 3.74 13.51 -29.19
C TRP A 50 3.85 14.47 -30.40
N ILE A 51 3.11 14.16 -31.48
CA ILE A 51 3.09 14.95 -32.72
C ILE A 51 1.80 15.78 -32.75
N GLY A 52 1.88 17.09 -33.03
CA GLY A 52 0.84 18.12 -32.87
C GLY A 52 -0.54 17.97 -33.55
N LYS A 53 -1.01 16.76 -33.85
CA LYS A 53 -2.35 16.45 -34.40
C LYS A 53 -3.11 15.30 -33.68
N SER A 54 -2.57 14.67 -32.64
CA SER A 54 -3.34 13.67 -31.86
C SER A 54 -4.46 14.30 -31.01
N ASN A 55 -5.44 13.49 -30.61
CA ASN A 55 -6.59 13.91 -29.82
C ASN A 55 -6.23 14.46 -28.42
N TRP A 56 -4.98 14.37 -27.98
CA TRP A 56 -4.49 14.85 -26.70
C TRP A 56 -4.06 16.33 -26.73
N PHE A 57 -4.22 16.98 -27.89
CA PHE A 57 -3.75 18.35 -28.11
C PHE A 57 -4.90 19.34 -28.26
N SER A 58 -4.67 20.51 -27.67
CA SER A 58 -5.22 21.78 -28.12
C SER A 58 -4.84 22.01 -29.59
N ALA A 59 -5.74 21.76 -30.53
CA ALA A 59 -5.54 22.15 -31.92
C ALA A 59 -5.31 23.67 -32.01
N LEU A 60 -4.18 24.10 -32.62
CA LEU A 60 -4.15 25.08 -33.74
C LEU A 60 -2.84 25.88 -33.93
N LYS A 61 -1.79 25.78 -33.10
CA LYS A 61 -0.57 26.61 -33.33
C LYS A 61 0.80 25.95 -33.17
N ASP A 62 0.87 24.68 -32.75
CA ASP A 62 2.14 24.07 -32.42
C ASP A 62 2.41 22.82 -33.28
N SER A 63 3.23 23.01 -34.32
CA SER A 63 3.68 21.94 -35.22
C SER A 63 4.91 21.20 -34.68
N ILE A 64 5.39 21.55 -33.50
CA ILE A 64 6.59 20.97 -32.91
C ILE A 64 6.24 19.58 -32.35
N SER A 65 7.11 18.61 -32.63
CA SER A 65 7.06 17.29 -32.01
C SER A 65 7.75 17.32 -30.66
N TYR A 66 7.10 16.76 -29.65
CA TYR A 66 7.62 16.67 -28.28
C TYR A 66 7.84 15.22 -27.88
N PHE A 67 8.86 14.98 -27.08
CA PHE A 67 9.11 13.73 -26.39
C PHE A 67 8.68 13.90 -24.95
N VAL A 68 7.63 13.20 -24.51
CA VAL A 68 6.93 13.47 -23.25
C VAL A 68 7.11 12.31 -22.28
N ASP A 69 7.42 12.61 -21.02
CA ASP A 69 7.42 11.66 -19.92
C ASP A 69 6.01 11.57 -19.32
N ASP A 70 5.21 10.66 -19.87
CA ASP A 70 3.81 10.47 -19.51
C ASP A 70 3.60 9.32 -18.52
N ARG A 71 4.65 8.85 -17.83
CA ARG A 71 4.56 7.77 -16.83
C ARG A 71 3.58 8.06 -15.69
N ASN A 72 3.29 9.34 -15.44
CA ASN A 72 2.34 9.78 -14.42
C ASN A 72 0.92 9.99 -14.96
N TYR A 73 0.65 9.64 -16.22
CA TYR A 73 -0.68 9.77 -16.81
C TYR A 73 -1.66 8.80 -16.15
N LYS A 74 -2.78 9.34 -15.66
CA LYS A 74 -3.74 8.59 -14.83
C LYS A 74 -4.92 7.99 -15.62
N GLY A 75 -5.15 8.43 -16.85
CA GLY A 75 -6.41 8.18 -17.58
C GLY A 75 -7.44 9.28 -17.35
N ILE A 76 -8.28 9.54 -18.35
CA ILE A 76 -9.20 10.69 -18.39
C ILE A 76 -10.15 10.70 -17.18
N ILE A 77 -10.77 9.56 -16.87
CA ILE A 77 -11.73 9.45 -15.75
C ILE A 77 -11.03 9.70 -14.40
N ASN A 78 -9.78 9.24 -14.26
CA ASN A 78 -9.03 9.35 -13.01
C ASN A 78 -8.55 10.78 -12.71
N TYR A 79 -8.69 11.72 -13.64
CA TYR A 79 -8.54 13.16 -13.37
C TYR A 79 -9.81 13.82 -12.79
N GLY A 80 -10.90 13.06 -12.58
CA GLY A 80 -12.19 13.60 -12.14
C GLY A 80 -13.08 14.07 -13.28
N VAL A 81 -12.83 13.58 -14.50
CA VAL A 81 -13.70 13.81 -15.65
C VAL A 81 -14.92 12.92 -15.54
N THR A 82 -16.09 13.51 -15.71
CA THR A 82 -17.39 12.85 -15.71
C THR A 82 -18.07 13.07 -17.04
N PHE A 83 -18.84 12.07 -17.47
CA PHE A 83 -19.57 12.09 -18.71
C PHE A 83 -21.06 11.86 -18.43
N ARG A 84 -21.92 12.62 -19.10
CA ARG A 84 -23.37 12.46 -18.99
C ARG A 84 -24.00 12.49 -20.38
N SER A 85 -24.85 11.53 -20.67
CA SER A 85 -25.59 11.51 -21.92
C SER A 85 -26.63 12.62 -21.95
N LYS A 86 -26.59 13.49 -22.97
CA LYS A 86 -27.58 14.56 -23.16
C LYS A 86 -28.94 14.02 -23.60
N ASN A 87 -28.95 12.85 -24.24
CA ASN A 87 -30.15 12.18 -24.73
C ASN A 87 -30.57 10.98 -23.86
N TYR A 88 -30.01 10.84 -22.66
CA TYR A 88 -30.30 9.77 -21.69
C TYR A 88 -30.03 8.34 -22.20
N ARG A 89 -29.31 8.16 -23.31
CA ARG A 89 -28.86 6.83 -23.75
C ARG A 89 -27.63 6.40 -22.95
N ASN A 90 -27.59 5.14 -22.57
CA ASN A 90 -26.40 4.53 -21.98
C ASN A 90 -25.24 4.52 -22.99
N PHE A 91 -24.05 4.86 -22.53
CA PHE A 91 -22.81 4.71 -23.28
C PHE A 91 -21.71 4.28 -22.31
N ASN A 92 -20.69 3.62 -22.84
CA ASN A 92 -19.52 3.23 -22.07
C ASN A 92 -18.32 4.02 -22.59
N PHE A 93 -17.65 4.73 -21.69
CA PHE A 93 -16.33 5.27 -21.95
C PHE A 93 -15.32 4.27 -21.39
N VAL A 94 -14.46 3.73 -22.26
CA VAL A 94 -13.44 2.76 -21.87
C VAL A 94 -12.12 3.20 -22.47
N GLU A 95 -11.17 3.53 -21.60
CA GLU A 95 -9.80 3.82 -21.94
C GLU A 95 -8.93 2.59 -21.71
N HIS A 96 -8.15 2.25 -22.72
CA HIS A 96 -7.01 1.35 -22.60
C HIS A 96 -5.80 2.05 -23.18
N LEU A 97 -4.68 1.97 -22.48
CA LEU A 97 -3.42 2.54 -22.91
C LEU A 97 -2.33 1.51 -22.70
N SER A 98 -1.56 1.26 -23.75
CA SER A 98 -0.38 0.40 -23.73
C SER A 98 0.74 1.12 -24.47
N MET A 99 1.96 0.93 -24.01
CA MET A 99 3.16 1.50 -24.62
C MET A 99 4.05 0.37 -25.12
N CYS A 100 4.36 0.37 -26.42
CA CYS A 100 5.20 -0.65 -27.03
C CYS A 100 6.66 -0.21 -27.11
N PHE A 101 7.57 -1.17 -27.26
CA PHE A 101 9.00 -0.91 -27.32
C PHE A 101 9.48 -0.82 -28.77
N LEU A 102 10.38 0.12 -29.04
CA LEU A 102 11.15 0.18 -30.28
C LEU A 102 12.48 -0.54 -30.07
N LYS A 103 12.95 -1.22 -31.11
CA LYS A 103 14.26 -1.85 -31.16
C LYS A 103 15.04 -1.29 -32.34
N VAL A 104 16.16 -0.63 -32.03
CA VAL A 104 17.01 0.02 -33.03
C VAL A 104 18.27 -0.80 -33.22
N GLU A 105 18.52 -1.21 -34.46
CA GLU A 105 19.67 -2.00 -34.87
C GLU A 105 20.51 -1.21 -35.87
N VAL A 106 21.66 -0.72 -35.43
CA VAL A 106 22.63 0.01 -36.23
C VAL A 106 23.58 -0.98 -36.91
N THR A 107 23.56 -0.99 -38.24
CA THR A 107 24.42 -1.85 -39.05
C THR A 107 25.70 -1.14 -39.48
N LYS A 108 25.64 0.18 -39.66
CA LYS A 108 26.77 0.99 -40.10
C LYS A 108 26.69 2.39 -39.51
N CYS A 109 27.81 2.88 -38.99
CA CYS A 109 27.92 4.24 -38.48
C CYS A 109 29.32 4.78 -38.73
N ASP A 110 29.42 5.73 -39.66
CA ASP A 110 30.68 6.35 -40.08
C ASP A 110 30.72 7.81 -39.62
N TYR A 111 31.76 8.19 -38.88
CA TYR A 111 32.00 9.56 -38.47
C TYR A 111 33.12 10.19 -39.28
N ASN A 112 32.81 11.33 -39.92
CA ASN A 112 33.79 12.21 -40.53
C ASN A 112 34.10 13.40 -39.58
N PRO A 113 35.18 13.31 -38.80
CA PRO A 113 35.66 14.40 -37.93
C PRO A 113 36.08 15.70 -38.64
N LYS A 114 36.32 15.73 -39.96
CA LYS A 114 36.65 16.99 -40.65
C LYS A 114 35.48 17.96 -40.65
N ASP A 115 34.29 17.42 -40.90
CA ASP A 115 33.07 18.20 -41.08
C ASP A 115 32.08 18.00 -39.92
N ASN A 116 32.47 17.19 -38.93
CA ASN A 116 31.64 16.68 -37.85
C ASN A 116 30.32 16.06 -38.35
N VAL A 117 30.38 15.31 -39.45
CA VAL A 117 29.21 14.65 -40.05
C VAL A 117 29.22 13.17 -39.70
N LEU A 118 28.07 12.67 -39.26
CA LEU A 118 27.85 11.27 -38.95
C LEU A 118 26.84 10.69 -39.94
N SER A 119 27.14 9.53 -40.53
CA SER A 119 26.22 8.76 -41.38
C SER A 119 25.86 7.46 -40.69
N ILE A 120 24.58 7.20 -40.47
CA ILE A 120 24.08 6.01 -39.76
C ILE A 120 23.09 5.28 -40.65
N GLU A 121 23.24 3.97 -40.73
CA GLU A 121 22.33 3.05 -41.40
C GLU A 121 21.94 1.92 -40.45
N GLY A 122 20.71 1.46 -40.58
CA GLY A 122 20.20 0.41 -39.71
C GLY A 122 18.73 0.10 -39.94
N PHE A 123 18.15 -0.52 -38.94
CA PHE A 123 16.77 -0.96 -38.91
C PHE A 123 16.10 -0.57 -37.60
N VAL A 124 14.82 -0.24 -37.67
CA VAL A 124 13.96 -0.15 -36.50
C VAL A 124 12.89 -1.23 -36.61
N SER A 125 12.71 -1.99 -35.55
CA SER A 125 11.55 -2.85 -35.36
C SER A 125 10.73 -2.36 -34.18
N GLY A 126 9.44 -2.68 -34.21
CA GLY A 126 8.50 -2.56 -33.11
C GLY A 126 7.48 -3.68 -33.30
N ASN A 127 6.71 -4.01 -32.26
CA ASN A 127 5.70 -5.06 -32.37
C ASN A 127 4.76 -4.77 -33.55
N ASP A 128 4.34 -5.80 -34.30
CA ASP A 128 3.45 -5.69 -35.47
C ASP A 128 2.09 -5.03 -35.12
N ASP A 129 1.77 -4.88 -33.83
CA ASP A 129 0.61 -4.19 -33.27
C ASP A 129 0.99 -2.80 -32.72
N TRP A 130 1.52 -1.93 -33.60
CA TRP A 130 1.78 -0.52 -33.33
C TRP A 130 0.48 0.17 -32.91
N GLY A 131 0.25 0.25 -31.60
CA GLY A 131 -0.66 1.20 -30.97
C GLY A 131 -2.07 1.28 -31.57
N TRP A 132 -2.91 0.29 -31.27
CA TRP A 132 -4.34 0.49 -31.02
C TRP A 132 -4.89 -0.76 -30.34
N ASN A 133 -5.69 -0.57 -29.27
CA ASN A 133 -6.61 -1.53 -28.65
C ASN A 133 -6.59 -2.93 -29.26
N VAL A 134 -5.99 -3.91 -28.58
CA VAL A 134 -6.10 -5.34 -28.91
C VAL A 134 -7.57 -5.78 -29.09
N LEU A 135 -8.50 -5.05 -28.48
CA LEU A 135 -9.96 -5.25 -28.56
C LEU A 135 -10.66 -4.62 -29.78
N ILE A 136 -10.06 -3.65 -30.48
CA ILE A 136 -10.64 -3.02 -31.68
C ILE A 136 -9.66 -3.21 -32.82
N LYS A 137 -9.79 -4.35 -33.53
CA LYS A 137 -9.06 -4.66 -34.77
C LYS A 137 -9.45 -3.71 -35.92
N GLY A 138 -9.19 -2.41 -35.77
CA GLY A 138 -9.18 -1.46 -36.87
C GLY A 138 -8.00 -1.74 -37.81
N LYS A 139 -8.11 -1.32 -39.07
CA LYS A 139 -7.02 -1.44 -40.05
C LYS A 139 -5.73 -0.88 -39.46
N LYS A 140 -4.66 -1.70 -39.42
CA LYS A 140 -3.31 -1.30 -39.04
C LYS A 140 -2.85 -0.15 -39.95
N GLU A 141 -2.94 1.09 -39.48
CA GLU A 141 -2.24 2.19 -40.14
C GLU A 141 -0.75 2.04 -39.84
N LYS A 142 0.01 1.52 -40.81
CA LYS A 142 1.47 1.45 -40.69
C LYS A 142 2.02 2.88 -40.61
N LYS A 143 2.43 3.29 -39.42
CA LYS A 143 3.15 4.55 -39.20
C LYS A 143 4.65 4.28 -39.37
N TYR A 144 5.31 5.22 -40.03
CA TYR A 144 6.78 5.31 -40.03
C TYR A 144 7.28 5.64 -38.61
N VAL A 145 8.54 5.37 -38.33
CA VAL A 145 9.22 5.91 -37.14
C VAL A 145 9.86 7.24 -37.52
N ASP A 146 9.60 8.27 -36.73
CA ASP A 146 10.27 9.55 -36.87
C ASP A 146 11.63 9.50 -36.17
N ILE A 147 12.66 9.99 -36.86
CA ILE A 147 14.05 9.99 -36.41
C ILE A 147 14.51 11.44 -36.33
N PHE A 148 15.01 11.82 -35.17
CA PHE A 148 15.47 13.17 -34.88
C PHE A 148 16.95 13.14 -34.54
N LEU A 149 17.71 14.02 -35.18
CA LEU A 149 19.13 14.22 -34.92
C LEU A 149 19.36 15.70 -34.61
N GLY A 150 19.65 16.03 -33.35
CA GLY A 150 19.82 17.44 -32.96
C GLY A 150 20.09 17.64 -31.46
N GLU A 151 19.98 18.89 -31.01
CA GLU A 151 20.16 19.26 -29.60
C GLU A 151 18.82 19.40 -28.86
N LYS A 152 18.65 18.68 -27.74
CA LYS A 152 17.41 18.72 -26.96
C LYS A 152 17.21 20.06 -26.26
N THR A 153 15.96 20.47 -26.12
CA THR A 153 15.50 21.57 -25.28
C THR A 153 14.41 21.05 -24.35
N ASP A 154 14.70 21.02 -23.06
CA ASP A 154 13.75 20.59 -22.03
C ASP A 154 12.62 21.61 -21.88
N THR A 155 11.41 21.14 -21.59
CA THR A 155 10.18 21.92 -21.44
C THR A 155 9.15 21.16 -20.60
N LEU A 156 8.00 21.77 -20.37
CA LEU A 156 6.80 21.10 -19.89
C LEU A 156 5.76 21.05 -21.00
N ARG A 157 4.96 19.98 -21.04
CA ARG A 157 3.85 19.83 -21.98
C ARG A 157 2.55 19.57 -21.25
N ASN A 158 1.55 20.37 -21.56
CA ASN A 158 0.19 20.16 -21.05
C ASN A 158 -0.45 18.94 -21.73
N CYS A 159 -1.14 18.13 -20.93
CA CYS A 159 -2.09 17.12 -21.38
C CYS A 159 -3.49 17.74 -21.36
N TYR A 160 -4.16 17.72 -22.50
CA TYR A 160 -5.49 18.31 -22.64
C TYR A 160 -6.56 17.22 -22.67
N LEU A 161 -7.79 17.58 -22.27
CA LEU A 161 -8.95 16.70 -22.33
C LEU A 161 -9.21 16.17 -23.74
N GLY A 162 -8.99 17.00 -24.76
CA GLY A 162 -9.12 16.57 -26.15
C GLY A 162 -10.56 16.36 -26.62
N LYS A 163 -10.71 15.92 -27.87
CA LYS A 163 -12.00 15.56 -28.47
C LYS A 163 -12.28 14.07 -28.26
N ILE A 164 -12.64 13.72 -27.02
CA ILE A 164 -12.79 12.32 -26.58
C ILE A 164 -14.19 11.73 -26.78
N VAL A 165 -15.21 12.59 -26.90
CA VAL A 165 -16.62 12.20 -27.13
C VAL A 165 -17.32 13.18 -28.06
N ASN A 166 -18.44 12.76 -28.65
CA ASN A 166 -19.31 13.68 -29.38
C ASN A 166 -20.04 14.60 -28.37
N LYS A 167 -19.65 15.89 -28.33
CA LYS A 167 -20.24 16.88 -27.42
C LYS A 167 -21.70 17.20 -27.70
N ASP A 168 -22.20 16.89 -28.90
CA ASP A 168 -23.61 17.08 -29.22
C ASP A 168 -24.50 16.07 -28.49
N SER A 169 -23.96 14.88 -28.18
CA SER A 169 -24.67 13.81 -27.48
C SER A 169 -24.22 13.58 -26.04
N ILE A 170 -23.01 14.00 -25.66
CA ILE A 170 -22.41 13.75 -24.35
C ILE A 170 -21.92 15.07 -23.73
N GLU A 171 -22.43 15.38 -22.55
CA GLU A 171 -21.92 16.41 -21.65
C GLU A 171 -20.66 15.90 -20.94
N VAL A 172 -19.63 16.75 -20.84
CA VAL A 172 -18.36 16.44 -20.17
C VAL A 172 -18.09 17.50 -19.11
N LYS A 173 -17.75 17.06 -17.91
CA LYS A 173 -17.42 17.94 -16.78
C LYS A 173 -16.16 17.48 -16.08
N LEU A 174 -15.31 18.41 -15.65
CA LEU A 174 -14.17 18.15 -14.77
C LEU A 174 -14.48 18.74 -13.40
N ASN A 175 -14.51 17.92 -12.36
CA ASN A 175 -14.85 18.36 -11.00
C ASN A 175 -16.16 19.16 -10.97
N ASN A 176 -17.18 18.66 -11.67
CA ASN A 176 -18.51 19.28 -11.84
C ASN A 176 -18.57 20.62 -12.61
N LYS A 177 -17.46 21.09 -13.18
CA LYS A 177 -17.42 22.32 -14.00
C LYS A 177 -17.45 21.98 -15.48
N GLU A 178 -18.11 22.81 -16.28
CA GLU A 178 -18.10 22.68 -17.74
C GLU A 178 -16.68 22.77 -18.29
N THR A 179 -16.38 21.95 -19.29
CA THR A 179 -15.07 21.88 -19.90
C THR A 179 -15.13 21.92 -21.41
N ASN A 180 -14.01 22.30 -22.01
CA ASN A 180 -13.79 22.14 -23.43
C ASN A 180 -12.58 21.23 -23.71
N GLU A 181 -12.33 20.93 -24.98
CA GLU A 181 -11.21 20.09 -25.44
C GLU A 181 -9.83 20.68 -25.09
N PHE A 182 -9.78 21.97 -24.76
CA PHE A 182 -8.59 22.72 -24.34
C PHE A 182 -8.40 22.75 -22.82
N THR A 183 -9.24 22.04 -22.05
CA THR A 183 -9.08 21.94 -20.60
C THR A 183 -7.83 21.13 -20.29
N VAL A 184 -6.91 21.70 -19.50
CA VAL A 184 -5.69 21.03 -19.07
C VAL A 184 -6.02 20.02 -17.97
N LEU A 185 -5.64 18.76 -18.18
CA LEU A 185 -5.77 17.67 -17.20
C LEU A 185 -4.51 17.55 -16.34
N ASP A 186 -3.34 17.65 -16.97
CA ASP A 186 -2.04 17.53 -16.28
C ASP A 186 -0.90 18.23 -17.06
N LYS A 187 0.31 18.26 -16.48
CA LYS A 187 1.54 18.75 -17.09
C LYS A 187 2.68 17.76 -16.93
N PHE A 188 3.33 17.41 -18.02
CA PHE A 188 4.39 16.42 -18.06
C PHE A 188 5.74 17.03 -18.43
N PRO A 189 6.86 16.55 -17.85
CA PRO A 189 8.19 16.81 -18.37
C PRO A 189 8.28 16.40 -19.84
N ALA A 190 8.90 17.23 -20.66
CA ALA A 190 9.05 16.95 -22.07
C ALA A 190 10.33 17.59 -22.63
N PHE A 191 10.70 17.21 -23.84
CA PHE A 191 11.70 17.96 -24.61
C PHE A 191 11.36 17.99 -26.09
N TYR A 192 11.97 18.92 -26.81
CA TYR A 192 11.88 19.03 -28.27
C TYR A 192 13.24 19.45 -28.86
N PHE A 193 13.34 19.50 -30.18
CA PHE A 193 14.55 19.92 -30.88
C PHE A 193 14.35 21.28 -31.56
N LYS A 194 15.28 22.24 -31.35
CA LYS A 194 15.25 23.58 -32.01
C LYS A 194 16.03 23.65 -33.32
N LYS A 195 17.06 22.81 -33.49
CA LYS A 195 17.92 22.72 -34.68
C LYS A 195 18.21 21.24 -34.92
N TYR A 196 17.39 20.60 -35.74
CA TYR A 196 17.50 19.17 -35.97
C TYR A 196 17.30 18.82 -37.44
N SER A 197 17.87 17.68 -37.80
CA SER A 197 17.48 16.96 -38.99
C SER A 197 16.38 15.97 -38.63
N HIS A 198 15.32 15.94 -39.45
CA HIS A 198 14.19 15.04 -39.31
C HIS A 198 14.21 14.02 -40.44
N TYR A 199 14.07 12.74 -40.09
CA TYR A 199 13.96 11.66 -41.05
C TYR A 199 12.78 10.77 -40.69
N ARG A 200 12.38 9.93 -41.64
CA ARG A 200 11.37 8.90 -41.45
C ARG A 200 11.89 7.59 -42.02
N THR A 201 11.56 6.50 -41.35
CA THR A 201 11.85 5.17 -41.87
C THR A 201 11.04 4.85 -43.12
N ILE A 202 11.54 3.92 -43.95
CA ILE A 202 10.80 3.36 -45.07
C ILE A 202 9.87 2.25 -44.56
N LEU A 203 8.66 2.14 -45.12
CA LEU A 203 7.67 1.14 -44.72
C LEU A 203 8.18 -0.30 -44.99
N GLY A 204 8.04 -1.17 -43.99
CA GLY A 204 8.53 -2.56 -43.99
C GLY A 204 8.16 -3.27 -42.68
N LYS A 205 8.37 -4.59 -42.58
CA LYS A 205 8.25 -5.31 -41.28
C LYS A 205 9.39 -4.95 -40.33
N ARG A 206 10.58 -4.78 -40.91
CA ARG A 206 11.79 -4.23 -40.30
C ARG A 206 12.07 -2.94 -41.05
N LEU A 207 11.93 -1.80 -40.40
CA LEU A 207 11.88 -0.48 -41.03
C LEU A 207 13.31 0.03 -41.26
N PRO A 208 13.86 -0.01 -42.48
CA PRO A 208 15.22 0.45 -42.70
C PRO A 208 15.29 1.97 -42.59
N PHE A 209 16.44 2.46 -42.12
CA PHE A 209 16.76 3.88 -42.12
C PHE A 209 18.18 4.14 -42.57
N LYS A 210 18.37 5.31 -43.16
CA LYS A 210 19.67 5.89 -43.50
C LYS A 210 19.59 7.38 -43.24
N ILE A 211 20.40 7.86 -42.32
CA ILE A 211 20.40 9.25 -41.87
C ILE A 211 21.83 9.79 -41.90
N SER A 212 21.99 11.09 -42.14
CA SER A 212 23.29 11.74 -42.11
C SER A 212 23.16 13.21 -41.72
N GLY A 213 23.94 13.66 -40.73
CA GLY A 213 23.89 15.04 -40.27
C GLY A 213 25.08 15.45 -39.42
N LYS A 214 25.17 16.76 -39.15
CA LYS A 214 26.21 17.33 -38.29
C LYS A 214 25.95 16.97 -36.84
N VAL A 215 27.01 16.65 -36.10
CA VAL A 215 26.97 16.29 -34.68
C VAL A 215 27.86 17.21 -33.86
N THR A 216 27.42 17.53 -32.65
CA THR A 216 28.14 18.31 -31.64
C THR A 216 28.18 17.49 -30.35
N SER A 217 28.89 17.99 -29.33
CA SER A 217 28.93 17.37 -27.99
C SER A 217 27.56 17.30 -27.29
N LYS A 218 26.52 17.94 -27.84
CA LYS A 218 25.15 17.96 -27.29
C LYS A 218 24.13 17.24 -28.18
N THR A 219 24.57 16.62 -29.28
CA THR A 219 23.66 15.95 -30.21
C THR A 219 23.11 14.64 -29.64
N LEU A 220 21.79 14.52 -29.66
CA LEU A 220 21.07 13.27 -29.43
C LEU A 220 20.52 12.73 -30.75
N LEU A 221 20.41 11.41 -30.81
CA LEU A 221 19.64 10.68 -31.80
C LEU A 221 18.43 10.07 -31.12
N VAL A 222 17.24 10.35 -31.64
CA VAL A 222 15.99 9.87 -31.05
C VAL A 222 15.11 9.23 -32.12
N PHE A 223 14.66 8.01 -31.83
CA PHE A 223 13.64 7.32 -32.60
C PHE A 223 12.34 7.35 -31.81
N GLY A 224 11.26 7.80 -32.43
CA GLY A 224 9.97 7.88 -31.77
C GLY A 224 8.83 7.60 -32.74
N SER A 225 7.76 7.03 -32.19
CA SER A 225 6.48 6.91 -32.85
C SER A 225 5.38 7.16 -31.81
N GLY A 226 4.17 7.42 -32.28
CA GLY A 226 3.01 7.46 -31.38
C GLY A 226 2.83 6.10 -30.72
N GLU A 227 2.53 6.11 -29.41
CA GLU A 227 2.22 4.89 -28.63
C GLU A 227 3.40 3.90 -28.46
N THR A 228 4.63 4.37 -28.72
CA THR A 228 5.86 3.62 -28.43
C THR A 228 6.79 4.42 -27.53
N TYR A 229 7.53 3.73 -26.66
CA TYR A 229 8.66 4.36 -25.98
C TYR A 229 9.72 4.75 -27.01
N SER A 230 10.30 5.93 -26.81
CA SER A 230 11.34 6.48 -27.68
C SER A 230 12.69 5.92 -27.31
N GLU A 231 13.50 5.62 -28.32
CA GLU A 231 14.87 5.15 -28.16
C GLU A 231 15.82 6.34 -28.34
N ILE A 232 16.56 6.68 -27.28
CA ILE A 232 17.37 7.92 -27.20
C ILE A 232 18.84 7.57 -26.99
N PHE A 233 19.70 8.03 -27.90
CA PHE A 233 21.15 7.83 -27.87
C PHE A 233 21.90 9.16 -27.77
N ASP A 234 22.85 9.27 -26.85
CA ASP A 234 23.73 10.43 -26.69
C ASP A 234 24.96 10.32 -27.61
N LEU A 235 24.79 10.74 -28.86
CA LEU A 235 25.85 10.72 -29.85
C LEU A 235 26.98 11.71 -29.53
N GLY A 236 26.65 12.82 -28.86
CA GLY A 236 27.62 13.79 -28.39
C GLY A 236 28.62 13.16 -27.42
N ALA A 237 28.12 12.45 -26.42
CA ALA A 237 28.95 11.64 -25.53
C ALA A 237 29.71 10.56 -26.30
N MET A 238 29.01 9.78 -27.13
CA MET A 238 29.62 8.66 -27.87
C MET A 238 30.87 9.08 -28.66
N ILE A 239 30.85 10.27 -29.26
CA ILE A 239 31.89 10.77 -30.16
C ILE A 239 32.91 11.63 -29.42
N PHE A 240 32.45 12.59 -28.61
CA PHE A 240 33.29 13.66 -28.05
C PHE A 240 33.65 13.45 -26.58
N ASP A 241 32.86 12.67 -25.82
CA ASP A 241 33.15 12.34 -24.42
C ASP A 241 32.73 10.90 -24.07
N PRO A 242 33.46 9.88 -24.58
CA PRO A 242 33.05 8.48 -24.46
C PRO A 242 33.01 7.94 -23.03
N LYS A 243 33.54 8.70 -22.06
CA LYS A 243 33.56 8.38 -20.63
C LYS A 243 32.32 8.86 -19.90
N LYS A 244 31.60 9.87 -20.42
CA LYS A 244 30.40 10.44 -19.78
C LYS A 244 29.34 9.41 -19.42
N ASN A 245 29.16 8.40 -20.27
CA ASN A 245 28.17 7.35 -20.12
C ASN A 245 28.77 5.98 -19.74
N ASP A 246 29.98 5.95 -19.14
CA ASP A 246 30.54 4.75 -18.50
C ASP A 246 29.74 4.40 -17.24
N ARG A 247 28.51 3.91 -17.41
CA ARG A 247 27.66 3.43 -16.32
C ARG A 247 27.78 1.92 -16.12
N LYS A 248 27.42 1.46 -14.92
CA LYS A 248 27.27 0.03 -14.58
C LYS A 248 26.36 -0.65 -15.60
N LYS A 249 26.78 -1.84 -16.05
CA LYS A 249 26.12 -2.74 -17.01
C LYS A 249 24.59 -2.65 -16.87
N ILE A 250 23.91 -2.12 -17.89
CA ILE A 250 22.44 -2.14 -17.96
C ILE A 250 22.04 -3.62 -18.02
N VAL A 251 21.31 -4.08 -17.02
CA VAL A 251 20.76 -5.44 -17.00
C VAL A 251 19.76 -5.53 -18.14
N LYS A 252 20.02 -6.42 -19.11
CA LYS A 252 19.03 -6.75 -20.14
C LYS A 252 17.80 -7.31 -19.44
N LYS A 253 16.71 -6.53 -19.39
CA LYS A 253 15.40 -7.03 -18.95
C LYS A 253 14.80 -7.91 -20.05
N GLU A 254 13.96 -8.86 -19.67
CA GLU A 254 13.16 -9.64 -20.62
C GLU A 254 12.31 -8.70 -21.49
N GLU A 255 12.36 -8.90 -22.81
CA GLU A 255 11.65 -8.10 -23.80
C GLU A 255 10.15 -8.41 -23.72
N LEU A 256 9.39 -7.60 -22.96
CA LEU A 256 7.95 -7.49 -23.16
C LEU A 256 7.71 -6.65 -24.42
N ASP A 257 6.85 -7.11 -25.33
CA ASP A 257 6.56 -6.39 -26.57
C ASP A 257 5.88 -5.04 -26.33
N CYS A 258 4.95 -4.99 -25.36
CA CYS A 258 4.28 -3.79 -24.91
C CYS A 258 3.97 -3.88 -23.41
N ARG A 259 3.89 -2.72 -22.76
CA ARG A 259 3.51 -2.58 -21.36
C ARG A 259 2.14 -1.92 -21.26
N PRO A 260 1.11 -2.61 -20.72
CA PRO A 260 -0.16 -1.96 -20.44
C PRO A 260 0.02 -0.95 -19.30
N LEU A 261 -0.53 0.25 -19.47
CA LEU A 261 -0.54 1.31 -18.46
C LEU A 261 -1.93 1.47 -17.85
N ILE A 262 -2.97 1.43 -18.69
CA ILE A 262 -4.38 1.54 -18.29
C ILE A 262 -5.17 0.40 -18.94
N HIS A 263 -6.01 -0.27 -18.16
CA HIS A 263 -6.95 -1.27 -18.64
C HIS A 263 -8.35 -0.99 -18.12
N ALA A 264 -9.30 -0.76 -19.03
CA ALA A 264 -10.70 -0.49 -18.69
C ALA A 264 -10.89 0.67 -17.70
N ASN A 265 -10.17 1.77 -17.93
CA ASN A 265 -10.07 2.95 -17.05
C ASN A 265 -9.32 2.75 -15.72
N GLU A 266 -8.84 1.54 -15.40
CA GLU A 266 -8.05 1.27 -14.20
C GLU A 266 -6.55 1.32 -14.48
N LEU A 267 -5.79 1.92 -13.57
CA LEU A 267 -4.32 1.94 -13.65
C LEU A 267 -3.76 0.55 -13.31
N ILE A 268 -2.93 -0.01 -14.19
CA ILE A 268 -2.32 -1.33 -13.95
C ILE A 268 -1.50 -1.33 -12.66
N ALA A 269 -0.79 -0.24 -12.36
CA ALA A 269 -0.02 -0.09 -11.13
C ALA A 269 -0.89 -0.13 -9.87
N ASP A 270 -2.14 0.33 -9.93
CA ASP A 270 -3.07 0.27 -8.82
C ASP A 270 -3.67 -1.14 -8.69
N ILE A 271 -4.02 -1.80 -9.80
CA ILE A 271 -4.44 -3.22 -9.82
C ILE A 271 -3.34 -4.12 -9.22
N GLU A 272 -2.08 -3.90 -9.61
CA GLU A 272 -0.94 -4.65 -9.06
C GLU A 272 -0.75 -4.37 -7.58
N ARG A 273 -0.88 -3.11 -7.14
CA ARG A 273 -0.83 -2.75 -5.73
C ARG A 273 -1.95 -3.41 -4.93
N GLU A 274 -3.16 -3.46 -5.47
CA GLU A 274 -4.30 -4.16 -4.87
C GLU A 274 -4.09 -5.67 -4.81
N LYS A 275 -3.50 -6.28 -5.86
CA LYS A 275 -3.14 -7.71 -5.86
C LYS A 275 -2.08 -8.03 -4.81
N VAL A 276 -1.07 -7.17 -4.64
CA VAL A 276 -0.05 -7.29 -3.60
C VAL A 276 -0.64 -7.01 -2.21
N GLN A 277 -1.65 -6.15 -2.11
CA GLN A 277 -2.38 -5.84 -0.88
C GLN A 277 -3.52 -6.82 -0.56
N LYS A 278 -3.82 -7.83 -1.39
CA LYS A 278 -4.70 -8.94 -1.01
C LYS A 278 -4.02 -9.77 0.08
N GLN A 279 -4.10 -9.26 1.31
CA GLN A 279 -3.91 -10.01 2.53
C GLN A 279 -4.70 -11.31 2.41
N GLU A 280 -4.04 -12.43 2.66
CA GLU A 280 -4.71 -13.72 2.79
C GLU A 280 -5.91 -13.57 3.73
N ILE A 281 -7.11 -13.83 3.19
CA ILE A 281 -8.36 -13.68 3.94
C ILE A 281 -8.33 -14.72 5.06
N ASN A 282 -8.09 -14.25 6.28
CA ASN A 282 -8.04 -15.08 7.47
C ASN A 282 -9.16 -14.67 8.44
N TYR A 283 -9.23 -15.35 9.59
CA TYR A 283 -10.22 -15.11 10.65
C TYR A 283 -10.40 -13.62 10.95
N TYR A 284 -9.27 -12.91 11.09
CA TYR A 284 -9.23 -11.51 11.49
C TYR A 284 -9.58 -10.55 10.37
N THR A 285 -9.53 -10.98 9.10
CA THR A 285 -10.02 -10.19 7.97
C THR A 285 -11.54 -10.01 8.06
N TYR A 286 -12.28 -11.10 8.34
CA TYR A 286 -13.73 -11.03 8.50
C TYR A 286 -14.15 -10.17 9.70
N THR A 287 -13.50 -10.37 10.85
CA THR A 287 -13.85 -9.60 12.06
C THR A 287 -13.52 -8.13 11.89
N LYS A 288 -12.36 -7.78 11.31
CA LYS A 288 -12.01 -6.38 10.99
C LYS A 288 -13.02 -5.71 10.05
N ASN A 289 -13.47 -6.43 9.02
CA ASN A 289 -14.49 -5.92 8.11
C ASN A 289 -15.84 -5.72 8.84
N ALA A 290 -16.24 -6.69 9.67
CA ALA A 290 -17.47 -6.60 10.46
C ALA A 290 -17.43 -5.41 11.43
N GLU A 291 -16.33 -5.22 12.16
CA GLU A 291 -16.11 -4.08 13.05
C GLU A 291 -16.16 -2.75 12.30
N SER A 292 -15.57 -2.68 11.10
CA SER A 292 -15.63 -1.47 10.27
C SER A 292 -17.07 -1.13 9.87
N TYR A 293 -17.89 -2.15 9.56
CA TYR A 293 -19.32 -1.95 9.32
C TYR A 293 -20.09 -1.58 10.60
N ILE A 294 -19.72 -2.10 11.77
CA ILE A 294 -20.30 -1.68 13.06
C ILE A 294 -20.03 -0.19 13.31
N LEU A 295 -18.80 0.28 13.09
CA LEU A 295 -18.43 1.69 13.20
C LEU A 295 -19.22 2.58 12.22
N ALA A 296 -19.53 2.05 11.04
CA ALA A 296 -20.38 2.72 10.04
C ALA A 296 -21.89 2.53 10.28
N ARG A 297 -22.29 1.86 11.37
CA ARG A 297 -23.69 1.49 11.70
C ARG A 297 -24.39 0.63 10.63
N GLN A 298 -23.63 -0.05 9.78
CA GLN A 298 -24.11 -0.95 8.72
C GLN A 298 -24.26 -2.38 9.26
N TYR A 299 -25.17 -2.58 10.23
CA TYR A 299 -25.30 -3.85 10.96
C TYR A 299 -25.67 -5.06 10.09
N GLY A 300 -26.40 -4.86 8.98
CA GLY A 300 -26.70 -5.91 8.02
C GLY A 300 -25.45 -6.48 7.35
N ARG A 301 -24.54 -5.60 6.89
CA ARG A 301 -23.25 -5.98 6.31
C ARG A 301 -22.29 -6.56 7.35
N ALA A 302 -22.29 -6.01 8.57
CA ALA A 302 -21.51 -6.56 9.67
C ALA A 302 -21.91 -8.01 9.99
N LYS A 303 -23.23 -8.28 10.04
CA LYS A 303 -23.76 -9.64 10.21
C LYS A 303 -23.31 -10.57 9.08
N GLU A 304 -23.35 -10.14 7.82
CA GLU A 304 -22.88 -10.96 6.69
C GLU A 304 -21.42 -11.38 6.84
N GLN A 305 -20.55 -10.47 7.28
CA GLN A 305 -19.13 -10.80 7.53
C GLN A 305 -18.97 -11.86 8.63
N TYR A 306 -19.74 -11.76 9.73
CA TYR A 306 -19.73 -12.80 10.77
C TYR A 306 -20.33 -14.13 10.29
N ASN A 307 -21.34 -14.10 9.42
CA ASN A 307 -21.89 -15.32 8.83
C ASN A 307 -20.85 -16.00 7.92
N PHE A 308 -20.11 -15.24 7.11
CA PHE A 308 -19.00 -15.79 6.33
C PHE A 308 -17.90 -16.37 7.23
N LEU A 309 -17.57 -15.69 8.34
CA LEU A 309 -16.63 -16.20 9.33
C LEU A 309 -17.06 -17.57 9.85
N ALA A 310 -18.32 -17.76 10.24
CA ALA A 310 -18.82 -19.03 10.77
C ALA A 310 -18.93 -20.15 9.74
N GLN A 311 -19.04 -19.83 8.44
CA GLN A 311 -18.98 -20.83 7.37
C GLN A 311 -17.56 -21.34 7.17
N LYS A 312 -16.56 -20.47 7.36
CA LYS A 312 -15.14 -20.75 7.10
C LYS A 312 -14.42 -21.38 8.28
N TYR A 313 -14.82 -21.05 9.51
CA TYR A 313 -14.11 -21.45 10.73
C TYR A 313 -15.01 -22.26 11.67
N PRO A 314 -14.59 -23.47 12.08
CA PRO A 314 -15.36 -24.29 13.01
C PRO A 314 -15.33 -23.75 14.43
N ILE A 315 -14.24 -23.07 14.81
CA ILE A 315 -14.03 -22.45 16.12
C ILE A 315 -14.15 -20.94 15.97
N LEU A 316 -14.92 -20.32 16.87
CA LEU A 316 -15.16 -18.86 16.90
C LEU A 316 -15.00 -18.36 18.33
N PHE A 317 -14.39 -17.19 18.54
CA PHE A 317 -14.31 -16.59 19.87
C PHE A 317 -15.68 -16.08 20.33
N ALA A 318 -15.97 -16.19 21.63
CA ALA A 318 -17.26 -15.82 22.21
C ALA A 318 -17.61 -14.34 21.96
N ARG A 319 -16.61 -13.46 21.92
CA ARG A 319 -16.82 -12.04 21.59
C ARG A 319 -17.33 -11.81 20.18
N ASP A 320 -16.89 -12.63 19.21
CA ASP A 320 -17.29 -12.49 17.82
C ASP A 320 -18.71 -13.03 17.64
N ILE A 321 -19.06 -14.13 18.32
CA ILE A 321 -20.44 -14.64 18.44
C ILE A 321 -21.35 -13.58 19.07
N HIS A 322 -20.90 -12.96 20.17
CA HIS A 322 -21.60 -11.88 20.88
C HIS A 322 -21.89 -10.68 19.97
N ASN A 323 -20.91 -10.26 19.17
CA ASN A 323 -21.08 -9.17 18.21
C ASN A 323 -22.02 -9.57 17.06
N ALA A 324 -21.85 -10.78 16.52
CA ALA A 324 -22.68 -11.29 15.43
C ALA A 324 -24.16 -11.32 15.81
N MET A 325 -24.48 -11.81 17.01
CA MET A 325 -25.84 -11.82 17.54
C MET A 325 -26.42 -10.40 17.67
N ARG A 326 -25.62 -9.43 18.13
CA ARG A 326 -26.07 -8.02 18.23
C ARG A 326 -26.31 -7.40 16.87
N CYS A 327 -25.42 -7.66 15.90
CA CYS A 327 -25.62 -7.22 14.52
C CYS A 327 -26.90 -7.84 13.93
N ALA A 328 -27.18 -9.11 14.20
CA ALA A 328 -28.41 -9.77 13.76
C ALA A 328 -29.66 -9.11 14.37
N ILE A 329 -29.67 -8.84 15.68
CA ILE A 329 -30.78 -8.14 16.35
C ILE A 329 -30.99 -6.74 15.76
N LEU A 330 -29.91 -5.97 15.60
CA LEU A 330 -29.98 -4.58 15.11
C LEU A 330 -30.37 -4.50 13.63
N SER A 331 -30.14 -5.57 12.86
CA SER A 331 -30.62 -5.73 11.48
C SER A 331 -31.97 -6.45 11.37
N ARG A 332 -32.64 -6.71 12.50
CA ARG A 332 -33.95 -7.40 12.60
C ARG A 332 -33.96 -8.83 12.05
N ASP A 333 -32.80 -9.47 11.99
CA ASP A 333 -32.64 -10.86 11.57
C ASP A 333 -32.67 -11.78 12.80
N TYR A 334 -33.86 -11.96 13.36
CA TYR A 334 -34.02 -12.70 14.62
C TYR A 334 -33.69 -14.19 14.49
N LYS A 335 -33.89 -14.77 13.30
CA LYS A 335 -33.51 -16.16 13.02
C LYS A 335 -32.00 -16.36 13.19
N ASN A 336 -31.18 -15.49 12.58
CA ASN A 336 -29.74 -15.52 12.80
C ASN A 336 -29.37 -15.14 14.24
N ALA A 337 -30.11 -14.24 14.89
CA ALA A 337 -29.85 -13.90 16.29
C ALA A 337 -30.03 -15.10 17.23
N PHE A 338 -31.09 -15.90 17.07
CA PHE A 338 -31.28 -17.13 17.83
C PHE A 338 -30.19 -18.17 17.52
N TRP A 339 -29.84 -18.34 16.25
CA TRP A 339 -28.76 -19.24 15.85
C TRP A 339 -27.41 -18.87 16.49
N TRP A 340 -27.06 -17.58 16.47
CA TRP A 340 -25.87 -17.08 17.16
C TRP A 340 -25.98 -17.21 18.68
N GLY A 341 -27.18 -17.05 19.24
CA GLY A 341 -27.46 -17.36 20.64
C GLY A 341 -27.12 -18.81 20.98
N GLU A 342 -27.57 -19.78 20.20
CA GLU A 342 -27.24 -21.20 20.43
C GLU A 342 -25.73 -21.47 20.37
N LYS A 343 -25.00 -20.79 19.47
CA LYS A 343 -23.52 -20.85 19.44
C LYS A 343 -22.89 -20.28 20.71
N LEU A 344 -23.50 -19.26 21.31
CA LEU A 344 -23.04 -18.67 22.56
C LEU A 344 -23.28 -19.62 23.76
N ALA A 345 -24.35 -20.42 23.73
CA ALA A 345 -24.58 -21.47 24.74
C ALA A 345 -23.46 -22.51 24.77
N LEU A 346 -22.85 -22.83 23.62
CA LEU A 346 -21.71 -23.76 23.55
C LEU A 346 -20.46 -23.22 24.26
N LYS A 347 -20.38 -21.91 24.47
CA LYS A 347 -19.36 -21.25 25.30
C LYS A 347 -19.69 -21.27 26.79
N GLY A 348 -20.77 -21.97 27.16
CA GLY A 348 -21.40 -22.08 28.48
C GLY A 348 -21.82 -20.77 29.10
N ILE A 349 -22.22 -19.81 28.26
CA ILE A 349 -22.89 -18.60 28.71
C ILE A 349 -24.31 -18.97 29.10
N GLU A 350 -24.75 -18.54 30.28
CA GLU A 350 -26.04 -18.93 30.83
C GLU A 350 -27.18 -18.03 30.34
N LEU A 351 -28.42 -18.52 30.46
CA LEU A 351 -29.62 -17.82 30.01
C LEU A 351 -29.77 -16.39 30.60
N PRO A 352 -29.38 -16.09 31.86
CA PRO A 352 -29.41 -14.74 32.42
C PRO A 352 -28.66 -13.68 31.59
N TYR A 353 -27.71 -14.07 30.75
CA TYR A 353 -27.05 -13.20 29.77
C TYR A 353 -28.02 -12.44 28.87
N PHE A 354 -29.13 -13.09 28.53
CA PHE A 354 -30.18 -12.48 27.74
C PHE A 354 -31.00 -11.45 28.50
N ASN A 355 -30.76 -11.17 29.79
CA ASN A 355 -31.47 -10.12 30.51
C ASN A 355 -31.06 -8.70 30.08
N SER A 356 -29.93 -8.54 29.39
CA SER A 356 -29.49 -7.23 28.92
C SER A 356 -30.52 -6.57 27.98
N LYS A 357 -30.52 -5.23 27.96
CA LYS A 357 -31.56 -4.41 27.30
C LYS A 357 -31.69 -4.70 25.79
N ILE A 358 -30.58 -4.98 25.10
CA ILE A 358 -30.58 -5.23 23.65
C ILE A 358 -31.40 -6.46 23.26
N PHE A 359 -31.53 -7.45 24.16
CA PHE A 359 -32.27 -8.69 23.90
C PHE A 359 -33.76 -8.59 24.21
N ALA A 360 -34.27 -7.46 24.69
CA ALA A 360 -35.68 -7.31 25.05
C ALA A 360 -36.62 -7.64 23.88
N VAL A 361 -36.17 -7.38 22.65
CA VAL A 361 -36.91 -7.71 21.42
C VAL A 361 -36.92 -9.22 21.16
N LEU A 362 -35.81 -9.93 21.40
CA LEU A 362 -35.78 -11.38 21.28
C LEU A 362 -36.69 -12.04 22.31
N ARG A 363 -36.71 -11.56 23.56
CA ARG A 363 -37.56 -12.11 24.63
C ARG A 363 -39.07 -11.97 24.36
N LYS A 364 -39.46 -11.02 23.51
CA LYS A 364 -40.85 -10.81 23.07
C LYS A 364 -41.20 -11.60 21.79
N ASN A 365 -40.21 -12.22 21.14
CA ASN A 365 -40.44 -13.00 19.93
C ASN A 365 -41.11 -14.35 20.28
N PRO A 366 -42.07 -14.84 19.49
CA PRO A 366 -42.74 -16.13 19.73
C PRO A 366 -41.79 -17.33 19.86
N GLU A 367 -40.65 -17.31 19.14
CA GLU A 367 -39.64 -18.37 19.20
C GLU A 367 -38.83 -18.37 20.51
N TRP A 368 -38.95 -17.33 21.35
CA TRP A 368 -38.20 -17.22 22.60
C TRP A 368 -38.41 -18.42 23.53
N LYS A 369 -39.65 -18.91 23.64
CA LYS A 369 -39.98 -20.00 24.57
C LYS A 369 -39.30 -21.31 24.18
N SER A 370 -39.28 -21.65 22.89
CA SER A 370 -38.57 -22.85 22.40
C SER A 370 -37.07 -22.65 22.47
N PHE A 371 -36.58 -21.46 22.10
CA PHE A 371 -35.18 -21.10 22.20
C PHE A 371 -34.66 -21.21 23.64
N SER A 372 -35.33 -20.64 24.64
CA SER A 372 -34.83 -20.60 26.03
C SER A 372 -34.69 -21.98 26.65
N VAL A 373 -35.63 -22.89 26.35
CA VAL A 373 -35.57 -24.29 26.82
C VAL A 373 -34.41 -25.03 26.17
N LYS A 374 -34.27 -24.89 24.85
CA LYS A 374 -33.16 -25.50 24.09
C LYS A 374 -31.81 -24.94 24.54
N TYR A 375 -31.72 -23.63 24.72
CA TYR A 375 -30.51 -22.91 25.11
C TYR A 375 -29.99 -23.41 26.46
N ASP A 376 -30.84 -23.51 27.48
CA ASP A 376 -30.46 -23.97 28.82
C ASP A 376 -29.90 -25.40 28.77
N SER A 377 -30.54 -26.29 28.01
CA SER A 377 -30.05 -27.65 27.78
C SER A 377 -28.68 -27.68 27.08
N VAL A 378 -28.50 -26.89 26.02
CA VAL A 378 -27.21 -26.80 25.30
C VAL A 378 -26.12 -26.25 26.22
N SER A 379 -26.42 -25.21 27.00
CA SER A 379 -25.45 -24.59 27.91
C SER A 379 -25.00 -25.56 29.00
N LYS A 380 -25.93 -26.25 29.68
CA LYS A 380 -25.61 -27.28 30.68
C LYS A 380 -24.78 -28.44 30.09
N ASN A 381 -25.16 -28.91 28.90
CA ASN A 381 -24.40 -29.96 28.21
C ASN A 381 -22.99 -29.52 27.82
N ALA A 382 -22.78 -28.24 27.48
CA ALA A 382 -21.46 -27.69 27.23
C ALA A 382 -20.63 -27.63 28.52
N GLN A 383 -21.23 -27.16 29.63
CA GLN A 383 -20.57 -27.08 30.94
C GLN A 383 -20.08 -28.43 31.46
N HIS A 384 -20.82 -29.52 31.20
CA HIS A 384 -20.39 -30.88 31.58
C HIS A 384 -19.10 -31.36 30.91
N LYS A 385 -18.69 -30.74 29.79
CA LYS A 385 -17.46 -31.09 29.07
C LYS A 385 -16.24 -30.30 29.56
N TRP A 386 -16.44 -29.34 30.48
CA TRP A 386 -15.37 -28.47 30.93
C TRP A 386 -14.40 -29.18 31.87
N ASN A 387 -13.13 -28.82 31.74
CA ASN A 387 -12.09 -29.25 32.67
C ASN A 387 -12.12 -28.35 33.91
N LEU A 388 -12.98 -28.70 34.87
CA LEU A 388 -13.14 -27.96 36.13
C LEU A 388 -11.87 -27.96 36.98
N ASN A 389 -11.04 -29.02 36.88
CA ASN A 389 -9.77 -29.08 37.58
C ASN A 389 -8.77 -28.06 37.01
N LEU A 390 -8.62 -27.99 35.69
CA LEU A 390 -7.81 -26.96 35.02
C LEU A 390 -8.27 -25.54 35.40
N LYS A 391 -9.58 -25.30 35.42
CA LYS A 391 -10.14 -24.00 35.83
C LYS A 391 -9.79 -23.65 37.28
N LYS A 392 -9.80 -24.62 38.18
CA LYS A 392 -9.39 -24.44 39.58
C LYS A 392 -7.89 -24.15 39.67
N GLU A 393 -7.04 -24.94 39.03
CA GLU A 393 -5.58 -24.74 39.02
C GLU A 393 -5.20 -23.34 38.48
N LEU A 394 -5.86 -22.86 37.43
CA LEU A 394 -5.67 -21.50 36.90
C LEU A 394 -6.10 -20.42 37.89
N THR A 395 -7.17 -20.66 38.65
CA THR A 395 -7.64 -19.74 39.70
C THR A 395 -6.66 -19.69 40.86
N ASP A 396 -6.11 -20.84 41.26
CA ASP A 396 -5.11 -20.92 42.32
C ASP A 396 -3.81 -20.21 41.91
N LEU A 397 -3.35 -20.39 40.66
CA LEU A 397 -2.20 -19.64 40.11
C LEU A 397 -2.46 -18.14 40.04
N LEU A 398 -3.66 -17.73 39.63
CA LEU A 398 -4.06 -16.32 39.62
C LEU A 398 -4.02 -15.74 41.04
N ASN A 399 -4.53 -16.45 42.04
CA ASN A 399 -4.52 -15.99 43.43
C ASN A 399 -3.09 -15.86 43.97
N GLU A 400 -2.21 -16.80 43.63
CA GLU A 400 -0.78 -16.75 44.00
C GLU A 400 -0.08 -15.52 43.42
N ASP A 401 -0.32 -15.21 42.14
CA ASP A 401 0.22 -14.02 41.47
C ASP A 401 -0.36 -12.72 42.07
N GLN A 402 -1.68 -12.64 42.22
CA GLN A 402 -2.35 -11.43 42.70
C GLN A 402 -2.13 -11.15 44.18
N ALA A 403 -1.71 -12.14 44.98
CA ALA A 403 -1.32 -11.93 46.38
C ALA A 403 -0.16 -10.92 46.52
N GLU A 404 0.72 -10.84 45.51
CA GLU A 404 1.87 -9.93 45.51
C GLU A 404 1.71 -8.74 44.55
N TYR A 405 0.95 -8.91 43.47
CA TYR A 405 0.66 -7.85 42.49
C TYR A 405 -0.50 -6.93 42.88
N GLY A 406 -1.37 -7.33 43.82
CA GLY A 406 -2.54 -6.56 44.23
C GLY A 406 -2.17 -5.15 44.71
N ARG A 407 -2.95 -4.13 44.32
CA ARG A 407 -2.65 -2.70 44.60
C ARG A 407 -2.34 -2.42 46.07
N GLU A 408 -3.07 -3.04 46.99
CA GLU A 408 -2.91 -2.88 48.44
C GLU A 408 -1.67 -3.60 49.00
N ASN A 409 -1.22 -4.66 48.32
CA ASN A 409 -0.16 -5.57 48.79
C ASN A 409 1.11 -5.50 47.93
N ARG A 410 1.19 -4.53 47.00
CA ARG A 410 2.19 -4.52 45.93
C ARG A 410 3.59 -4.59 46.50
N LYS A 411 4.28 -5.69 46.21
CA LYS A 411 5.64 -5.94 46.69
C LYS A 411 6.69 -5.21 45.84
N SER A 412 7.93 -5.24 46.31
CA SER A 412 9.08 -4.68 45.59
C SER A 412 9.28 -5.36 44.24
N ALA A 413 9.88 -4.65 43.27
CA ALA A 413 10.09 -5.17 41.92
C ALA A 413 10.81 -6.52 41.89
N ARG A 414 11.77 -6.75 42.79
CA ARG A 414 12.48 -8.02 42.94
C ARG A 414 11.53 -9.18 43.26
N ILE A 415 10.65 -8.99 44.25
CA ILE A 415 9.69 -10.01 44.68
C ILE A 415 8.69 -10.30 43.54
N LEU A 416 8.20 -9.25 42.86
CA LEU A 416 7.30 -9.42 41.72
C LEU A 416 7.94 -10.24 40.59
N HIS A 417 9.23 -10.01 40.31
CA HIS A 417 9.97 -10.79 39.31
C HIS A 417 10.14 -12.25 39.75
N GLU A 418 10.56 -12.50 40.99
CA GLU A 418 10.69 -13.86 41.55
C GLU A 418 9.36 -14.63 41.53
N THR A 419 8.24 -13.96 41.79
CA THR A 419 6.91 -14.57 41.67
C THR A 419 6.48 -14.79 40.25
N THR A 420 6.75 -13.86 39.33
CA THR A 420 6.45 -14.08 37.91
C THR A 420 7.26 -15.24 37.33
N GLU A 421 8.53 -15.41 37.69
CA GLU A 421 9.34 -16.59 37.33
C GLU A 421 8.64 -17.90 37.73
N ARG A 422 8.31 -18.01 39.02
CA ARG A 422 7.68 -19.20 39.61
C ARG A 422 6.31 -19.49 39.01
N VAL A 423 5.44 -18.48 38.92
CA VAL A 423 4.08 -18.64 38.40
C VAL A 423 4.09 -18.94 36.90
N THR A 424 5.00 -18.32 36.13
CA THR A 424 5.16 -18.62 34.70
C THR A 424 5.62 -20.06 34.49
N GLY A 425 6.54 -20.56 35.33
CA GLY A 425 6.96 -21.97 35.29
C GLY A 425 5.77 -22.93 35.49
N LYS A 426 4.96 -22.70 36.53
CA LYS A 426 3.76 -23.51 36.79
C LYS A 426 2.73 -23.41 35.66
N LEU A 427 2.54 -22.22 35.09
CA LEU A 427 1.65 -22.02 33.94
C LEU A 427 2.14 -22.81 32.72
N ILE A 428 3.45 -22.78 32.42
CA ILE A 428 4.04 -23.57 31.33
C ILE A 428 3.79 -25.06 31.54
N ASP A 429 4.00 -25.58 32.74
CA ASP A 429 3.77 -26.99 33.04
C ASP A 429 2.29 -27.37 32.86
N LEU A 430 1.38 -26.50 33.30
CA LEU A 430 -0.05 -26.67 33.11
C LEU A 430 -0.45 -26.67 31.63
N LEU A 431 0.09 -25.74 30.84
CA LEU A 431 -0.15 -25.64 29.40
C LEU A 431 0.44 -26.85 28.63
N LYS A 432 1.58 -27.39 29.05
CA LYS A 432 2.14 -28.62 28.47
C LYS A 432 1.26 -29.83 28.75
N LYS A 433 0.71 -29.92 29.96
CA LYS A 433 -0.12 -31.04 30.41
C LYS A 433 -1.51 -31.02 29.78
N GLU A 434 -2.19 -29.87 29.82
CA GLU A 434 -3.62 -29.75 29.51
C GLU A 434 -3.90 -29.01 28.17
N GLY A 435 -2.86 -28.44 27.55
CA GLY A 435 -2.98 -27.51 26.43
C GLY A 435 -3.52 -26.13 26.85
N TYR A 436 -3.78 -25.24 25.89
CA TYR A 436 -4.31 -23.92 26.21
C TYR A 436 -5.74 -24.01 26.78
N PRO A 437 -6.06 -23.30 27.87
CA PRO A 437 -7.40 -23.25 28.46
C PRO A 437 -8.34 -22.36 27.63
N SER A 438 -8.74 -22.86 26.47
CA SER A 438 -9.64 -22.17 25.56
C SER A 438 -11.06 -22.06 26.11
N GLU A 439 -11.88 -21.19 25.48
CA GLU A 439 -13.31 -21.05 25.82
C GLU A 439 -14.09 -22.37 25.66
N GLU A 440 -13.61 -23.29 24.82
CA GLU A 440 -14.22 -24.62 24.66
C GLU A 440 -13.89 -25.55 25.84
N LYS A 441 -12.75 -25.35 26.51
CA LYS A 441 -12.27 -26.21 27.61
C LYS A 441 -12.74 -25.74 28.98
N ILE A 442 -12.79 -24.42 29.21
CA ILE A 442 -13.06 -23.85 30.54
C ILE A 442 -14.24 -22.88 30.58
N GLY A 443 -14.87 -22.63 29.41
CA GLY A 443 -15.97 -21.69 29.25
C GLY A 443 -15.54 -20.24 29.07
N SER A 444 -16.52 -19.41 28.70
CA SER A 444 -16.37 -17.95 28.71
C SER A 444 -16.86 -17.34 30.02
N LEU A 445 -16.28 -16.20 30.41
CA LEU A 445 -16.64 -15.51 31.65
C LEU A 445 -17.71 -14.45 31.40
N VAL A 446 -18.77 -14.48 32.21
CA VAL A 446 -19.79 -13.43 32.27
C VAL A 446 -19.81 -12.85 33.68
N VAL A 447 -19.81 -11.52 33.77
CA VAL A 447 -19.88 -10.77 35.03
C VAL A 447 -21.26 -10.12 35.14
N ARG A 448 -21.83 -10.10 36.37
CA ARG A 448 -23.17 -9.56 36.67
C ARG A 448 -24.22 -10.09 35.70
N ASP A 449 -24.11 -11.38 35.39
CA ASP A 449 -24.97 -12.17 34.52
C ASP A 449 -25.12 -11.68 33.08
N THR A 450 -24.60 -10.52 32.68
CA THR A 450 -24.96 -9.86 31.41
C THR A 450 -23.78 -9.28 30.64
N VAL A 451 -22.60 -9.22 31.25
CA VAL A 451 -21.39 -8.63 30.65
C VAL A 451 -20.42 -9.74 30.30
N LEU A 452 -20.25 -10.01 29.00
CA LEU A 452 -19.23 -10.95 28.52
C LEU A 452 -17.83 -10.33 28.68
N VAL A 453 -16.94 -11.04 29.35
CA VAL A 453 -15.53 -10.68 29.47
C VAL A 453 -14.76 -11.41 28.36
N PRO A 454 -14.18 -10.71 27.38
CA PRO A 454 -13.57 -11.34 26.20
C PRO A 454 -12.22 -12.00 26.47
N PHE A 455 -11.63 -11.76 27.64
CA PHE A 455 -10.36 -12.35 28.05
C PHE A 455 -10.53 -12.98 29.43
N PRO A 456 -10.16 -14.25 29.61
CA PRO A 456 -10.23 -14.88 30.92
C PRO A 456 -9.27 -14.21 31.90
N SER A 457 -9.60 -14.22 33.19
CA SER A 457 -8.84 -13.50 34.23
C SER A 457 -7.38 -13.96 34.34
N PHE A 458 -7.09 -15.25 34.11
CA PHE A 458 -5.71 -15.77 34.14
C PHE A 458 -4.82 -15.17 33.04
N ASN A 459 -5.36 -14.48 32.03
CA ASN A 459 -4.53 -13.78 31.03
C ASN A 459 -3.59 -12.76 31.68
N VAL A 460 -3.90 -12.27 32.88
CA VAL A 460 -2.99 -11.39 33.64
C VAL A 460 -1.64 -12.07 33.91
N LEU A 461 -1.60 -13.39 34.12
CA LEU A 461 -0.37 -14.15 34.30
C LEU A 461 0.54 -14.02 33.06
N ILE A 462 -0.07 -14.13 31.87
CA ILE A 462 0.63 -13.96 30.59
C ILE A 462 1.08 -12.51 30.40
N MET A 463 0.33 -11.54 30.92
CA MET A 463 0.71 -10.13 30.88
C MET A 463 1.91 -9.85 31.77
N HIS A 464 1.90 -10.33 33.01
CA HIS A 464 3.03 -10.18 33.93
C HIS A 464 4.29 -10.85 33.38
N ALA A 465 4.18 -12.05 32.79
CA ALA A 465 5.30 -12.70 32.11
C ALA A 465 5.91 -11.83 31.00
N LEU A 466 5.08 -11.20 30.15
CA LEU A 466 5.60 -10.27 29.13
C LEU A 466 6.28 -9.03 29.73
N GLN A 467 5.77 -8.51 30.85
CA GLN A 467 6.30 -7.32 31.50
C GLN A 467 7.63 -7.59 32.21
N GLN A 468 7.71 -8.68 32.98
CA GLN A 468 8.88 -9.02 33.79
C GLN A 468 9.96 -9.77 33.02
N LYS A 469 9.62 -10.35 31.85
CA LYS A 469 10.54 -11.09 30.97
C LYS A 469 11.31 -12.19 31.73
N PRO A 470 10.62 -13.18 32.32
CA PRO A 470 11.28 -14.30 32.97
C PRO A 470 12.09 -15.14 31.95
N ASP A 471 13.08 -15.89 32.43
CA ASP A 471 13.98 -16.74 31.66
C ASP A 471 13.23 -17.76 30.80
N ASN A 472 12.10 -18.25 31.30
CA ASN A 472 11.24 -19.23 30.64
C ASN A 472 10.21 -18.61 29.66
N LEU A 473 10.25 -17.30 29.41
CA LEU A 473 9.28 -16.61 28.56
C LEU A 473 9.25 -17.15 27.11
N SER A 474 10.39 -17.56 26.57
CA SER A 474 10.48 -18.12 25.22
C SER A 474 9.62 -19.38 25.05
N ILE A 475 9.63 -20.25 26.06
CA ILE A 475 8.83 -21.48 26.11
C ILE A 475 7.33 -21.14 26.18
N LEU A 476 6.96 -20.16 27.02
CA LEU A 476 5.58 -19.70 27.08
C LEU A 476 5.10 -19.17 25.72
N ASN A 477 5.91 -18.35 25.04
CA ASN A 477 5.56 -17.80 23.74
C ASN A 477 5.36 -18.88 22.67
N GLU A 478 6.21 -19.92 22.64
CA GLU A 478 6.05 -21.04 21.72
C GLU A 478 4.69 -21.76 21.92
N LEU A 479 4.32 -22.02 23.17
CA LEU A 479 3.04 -22.65 23.51
C LEU A 479 1.85 -21.75 23.10
N LEU A 480 1.96 -20.44 23.32
CA LEU A 480 0.93 -19.48 22.95
C LEU A 480 0.80 -19.31 21.44
N ASP A 481 1.90 -19.32 20.68
CA ASP A 481 1.88 -19.24 19.23
C ASP A 481 1.20 -20.46 18.61
N LYS A 482 1.52 -21.66 19.11
CA LYS A 482 0.82 -22.89 18.73
C LYS A 482 -0.69 -22.79 18.99
N SER A 483 -1.06 -22.26 20.15
CA SER A 483 -2.47 -22.08 20.56
C SER A 483 -3.18 -21.00 19.73
N SER A 484 -2.46 -19.95 19.33
CA SER A 484 -2.98 -18.89 18.47
C SER A 484 -3.26 -19.39 17.05
N ASN A 485 -2.39 -20.24 16.51
CA ASN A 485 -2.61 -20.87 15.20
C ASN A 485 -3.81 -21.82 15.21
N ALA A 486 -4.10 -22.44 16.36
CA ALA A 486 -5.28 -23.28 16.57
C ALA A 486 -6.57 -22.51 16.88
N LEU A 487 -6.53 -21.17 16.95
CA LEU A 487 -7.64 -20.31 17.39
C LEU A 487 -8.16 -20.63 18.81
N GLU A 488 -7.30 -21.21 19.66
CA GLU A 488 -7.59 -21.43 21.07
C GLU A 488 -7.28 -20.18 21.91
N TYR A 489 -6.29 -19.40 21.44
CA TYR A 489 -5.81 -18.17 22.04
C TYR A 489 -5.88 -17.02 21.02
N ASP A 490 -6.53 -15.90 21.34
CA ASP A 490 -6.54 -14.74 20.43
C ASP A 490 -5.28 -13.89 20.61
N GLY A 491 -4.17 -14.33 20.01
CA GLY A 491 -2.89 -13.64 20.06
C GLY A 491 -2.87 -12.29 19.32
N LYS A 492 -3.72 -12.08 18.30
CA LYS A 492 -3.69 -10.86 17.46
C LYS A 492 -4.38 -9.66 18.11
N ARG A 493 -5.55 -9.90 18.70
CA ARG A 493 -6.36 -8.89 19.40
C ARG A 493 -6.23 -9.01 20.91
N ARG A 494 -5.17 -9.70 21.38
CA ARG A 494 -4.69 -9.64 22.75
C ARG A 494 -4.48 -8.18 23.16
N VAL A 495 -4.43 -7.96 24.47
CA VAL A 495 -4.11 -6.73 25.20
C VAL A 495 -2.77 -6.08 24.76
N LYS A 496 -2.66 -5.62 23.51
CA LYS A 496 -1.61 -4.70 23.06
C LYS A 496 -1.70 -3.35 23.78
N ASN A 497 -2.91 -3.01 24.23
CA ASN A 497 -3.28 -1.73 24.82
C ASN A 497 -2.74 -1.51 26.24
N MET A 498 -2.19 -2.54 26.92
CA MET A 498 -1.67 -2.36 28.28
C MET A 498 -0.15 -2.27 28.38
N LEU A 499 0.60 -2.75 27.39
CA LEU A 499 2.06 -2.64 27.43
C LEU A 499 2.56 -1.28 26.94
N GLY A 500 1.77 -0.59 26.11
CA GLY A 500 2.04 0.78 25.67
C GLY A 500 3.31 0.99 24.84
N GLU A 501 4.11 -0.05 24.62
CA GLU A 501 5.30 0.00 23.79
C GLU A 501 4.91 0.39 22.35
N GLY A 502 5.39 1.57 21.93
CA GLY A 502 5.16 2.11 20.58
C GLY A 502 3.76 2.64 20.29
N SER A 503 2.88 2.80 21.29
CA SER A 503 1.59 3.46 21.05
C SER A 503 1.73 4.98 20.91
N CYS A 504 1.14 5.52 19.86
CA CYS A 504 1.03 6.96 19.63
C CYS A 504 -0.14 7.59 20.38
N LEU A 505 -1.13 6.81 20.82
CA LEU A 505 -2.38 7.28 21.38
C LEU A 505 -2.40 7.06 22.90
N ARG A 506 -2.75 8.10 23.66
CA ARG A 506 -2.83 8.04 25.12
C ARG A 506 -4.15 8.58 25.63
N ILE A 507 -4.66 7.96 26.69
CA ILE A 507 -5.85 8.40 27.40
C ILE A 507 -5.40 8.88 28.78
N TYR A 508 -5.64 10.16 29.07
CA TYR A 508 -5.29 10.79 30.33
C TYR A 508 -6.39 11.76 30.76
N LYS A 509 -6.86 11.67 32.02
CA LYS A 509 -8.02 12.45 32.54
C LYS A 509 -9.26 12.39 31.64
N GLY A 510 -9.51 11.21 31.06
CA GLY A 510 -10.62 10.99 30.12
C GLY A 510 -10.50 11.75 28.79
N ASN A 511 -9.32 12.27 28.44
CA ASN A 511 -9.02 12.87 27.13
C ASN A 511 -8.18 11.90 26.29
N LEU A 512 -8.43 11.86 24.98
CA LEU A 512 -7.60 11.17 24.00
C LEU A 512 -6.55 12.13 23.43
N TYR A 513 -5.30 11.70 23.45
CA TYR A 513 -4.13 12.42 22.98
C TYR A 513 -3.40 11.62 21.90
N ASN A 514 -2.77 12.33 20.97
CA ASN A 514 -1.81 11.77 20.01
C ASN A 514 -0.41 12.35 20.27
N SER A 515 0.62 11.52 20.25
CA SER A 515 2.01 11.98 20.35
C SER A 515 2.34 12.94 19.21
N LYS A 516 2.99 14.06 19.51
CA LYS A 516 3.46 15.02 18.49
C LYS A 516 4.48 14.41 17.54
N SER A 517 5.13 13.32 17.92
CA SER A 517 6.10 12.60 17.09
C SER A 517 5.46 11.57 16.14
N CYS A 518 4.13 11.41 16.18
CA CYS A 518 3.42 10.38 15.41
C CYS A 518 2.45 10.98 14.39
N GLY A 519 2.29 10.30 13.25
CA GLY A 519 1.17 10.54 12.33
C GLY A 519 -0.17 10.15 12.96
N GLY A 520 -1.26 10.76 12.51
CA GLY A 520 -2.61 10.42 12.98
C GLY A 520 -3.13 9.12 12.35
N ASN A 521 -3.74 8.25 13.16
CA ASN A 521 -4.49 7.07 12.69
C ASN A 521 -5.99 7.26 12.95
N GLU A 522 -6.70 7.82 11.97
CA GLU A 522 -8.11 8.18 12.12
C GLU A 522 -9.02 6.99 12.45
N LEU A 523 -8.75 5.81 11.86
CA LEU A 523 -9.53 4.61 12.13
C LEU A 523 -9.40 4.15 13.59
N GLU A 524 -8.20 4.21 14.12
CA GLU A 524 -7.90 3.84 15.51
C GLU A 524 -8.51 4.83 16.50
N ILE A 525 -8.42 6.14 16.21
CA ILE A 525 -9.11 7.19 16.97
C ILE A 525 -10.63 6.92 17.02
N ARG A 526 -11.23 6.58 15.88
CA ARG A 526 -12.67 6.24 15.81
C ARG A 526 -13.01 4.99 16.61
N LYS A 527 -12.16 3.96 16.59
CA LYS A 527 -12.33 2.74 17.38
C LYS A 527 -12.27 3.04 18.88
N ILE A 528 -11.26 3.79 19.34
CA ILE A 528 -11.11 4.20 20.74
C ILE A 528 -12.30 5.04 21.18
N SER A 529 -12.68 6.07 20.41
CA SER A 529 -13.84 6.91 20.71
C SER A 529 -15.12 6.07 20.83
N PHE A 530 -15.31 5.11 19.91
CA PHE A 530 -16.46 4.21 19.96
C PHE A 530 -16.52 3.39 21.25
N MET A 531 -15.40 2.97 21.82
CA MET A 531 -15.36 2.22 23.09
C MET A 531 -16.09 2.96 24.21
N PHE A 532 -15.95 4.28 24.29
CA PHE A 532 -16.61 5.14 25.28
C PHE A 532 -18.06 5.46 24.91
N SER A 533 -18.39 5.40 23.62
CA SER A 533 -19.74 5.63 23.10
C SER A 533 -20.36 4.34 22.55
N ASN A 534 -20.32 3.25 23.31
CA ASN A 534 -20.77 1.92 22.88
C ASN A 534 -22.10 1.48 23.54
N PRO A 535 -23.23 2.12 23.23
CA PRO A 535 -24.51 1.87 23.91
C PRO A 535 -25.09 0.48 23.62
N LYS A 536 -24.53 -0.25 22.64
CA LYS A 536 -24.96 -1.59 22.26
C LYS A 536 -24.04 -2.69 22.82
N GLY A 537 -22.97 -2.30 23.50
CA GLY A 537 -22.03 -3.21 24.17
C GLY A 537 -21.33 -4.15 23.19
N PHE A 538 -20.89 -3.67 22.02
CA PHE A 538 -20.02 -4.45 21.13
C PHE A 538 -18.63 -4.66 21.76
N ILE A 539 -17.94 -5.73 21.38
CA ILE A 539 -16.59 -6.03 21.87
C ILE A 539 -15.66 -6.10 20.66
N MET A 540 -14.97 -5.01 20.36
CA MET A 540 -14.13 -4.88 19.16
C MET A 540 -12.66 -4.78 19.52
N ASP A 541 -11.79 -4.98 18.54
CA ASP A 541 -10.40 -4.51 18.64
C ASP A 541 -10.39 -2.98 18.58
N TYR A 542 -10.04 -2.33 19.70
CA TYR A 542 -10.01 -0.87 19.79
C TYR A 542 -8.69 -0.26 19.33
N GLY A 543 -7.71 -1.07 18.90
CA GLY A 543 -6.37 -0.61 18.54
C GLY A 543 -5.50 -0.30 19.76
N ASN A 544 -4.25 0.09 19.51
CA ASN A 544 -3.17 0.26 20.47
C ASN A 544 -3.16 1.67 21.08
N PHE A 545 -3.54 1.79 22.35
CA PHE A 545 -3.49 3.02 23.14
C PHE A 545 -3.04 2.74 24.57
N VAL A 546 -2.48 3.74 25.25
CA VAL A 546 -2.12 3.65 26.68
C VAL A 546 -3.16 4.40 27.50
N ILE A 547 -3.58 3.83 28.63
CA ILE A 547 -4.36 4.54 29.64
C ILE A 547 -3.42 4.88 30.79
N GLU A 548 -3.40 6.15 31.16
CA GLU A 548 -2.47 6.67 32.15
C GLU A 548 -3.25 7.00 33.41
N ALA A 549 -2.81 6.41 34.53
CA ALA A 549 -3.43 6.62 35.82
C ALA A 549 -3.38 8.10 36.20
N HIS A 550 -4.38 8.56 36.93
CA HIS A 550 -4.38 9.93 37.42
C HIS A 550 -3.35 10.07 38.55
N ASP A 551 -2.23 10.74 38.29
CA ASP A 551 -1.29 11.14 39.34
C ASP A 551 -1.87 12.34 40.12
N SER A 552 -2.47 12.04 41.27
CA SER A 552 -3.02 13.04 42.18
C SER A 552 -1.94 13.76 43.00
N LYS A 553 -0.71 13.24 43.05
CA LYS A 553 0.40 13.77 43.84
C LYS A 553 1.13 14.90 43.12
N TYR A 554 1.29 14.79 41.79
CA TYR A 554 1.96 15.80 40.96
C TYR A 554 1.17 16.15 39.69
N PRO A 555 -0.09 16.61 39.82
CA PRO A 555 -0.98 16.77 38.66
C PRO A 555 -0.46 17.78 37.63
N LYS A 556 0.19 18.86 38.08
CA LYS A 556 0.71 19.92 37.20
C LYS A 556 1.87 19.43 36.33
N GLU A 557 2.79 18.65 36.88
CA GLU A 557 3.94 18.15 36.12
C GLU A 557 3.50 17.21 35.00
N VAL A 558 2.49 16.37 35.28
CA VAL A 558 1.92 15.46 34.28
C VAL A 558 1.13 16.25 33.23
N ASP A 559 0.33 17.25 33.64
CA ASP A 559 -0.39 18.12 32.71
C ASP A 559 0.59 18.86 31.76
N ASP A 560 1.65 19.46 32.31
CA ASP A 560 2.69 20.15 31.53
C ASP A 560 3.41 19.18 30.57
N TYR A 561 3.69 17.94 31.00
CA TYR A 561 4.25 16.90 30.15
C TYR A 561 3.34 16.58 28.95
N TYR A 562 2.02 16.45 29.19
CA TYR A 562 1.06 16.18 28.13
C TYR A 562 0.94 17.33 27.15
N GLU A 563 0.87 18.57 27.63
CA GLU A 563 0.83 19.76 26.78
C GLU A 563 2.08 19.87 25.90
N GLN A 564 3.26 19.56 26.45
CA GLN A 564 4.51 19.62 25.71
C GLN A 564 4.63 18.51 24.66
N LYS A 565 4.27 17.26 24.99
CA LYS A 565 4.59 16.08 24.17
C LYS A 565 3.43 15.57 23.30
N TYR A 566 2.20 15.96 23.60
CA TYR A 566 1.01 15.41 22.94
C TYR A 566 0.08 16.51 22.41
N ASN A 567 -0.71 16.14 21.40
CA ASN A 567 -1.81 16.93 20.89
C ASN A 567 -3.12 16.35 21.41
N LEU A 568 -3.95 17.17 22.03
CA LEU A 568 -5.31 16.79 22.39
C LEU A 568 -6.12 16.49 21.12
N ILE A 569 -6.74 15.31 21.06
CA ILE A 569 -7.65 14.93 19.97
C ILE A 569 -9.09 15.25 20.37
N MET A 570 -9.55 14.70 21.50
CA MET A 570 -10.93 14.88 21.97
C MET A 570 -11.11 14.47 23.44
N LYS A 571 -12.18 14.96 24.08
CA LYS A 571 -12.70 14.44 25.35
C LYS A 571 -13.47 13.13 25.11
N LEU A 572 -13.17 12.09 25.89
CA LEU A 572 -13.82 10.77 25.82
C LEU A 572 -14.84 10.57 26.95
N THR A 573 -14.49 10.99 28.17
CA THR A 573 -15.34 10.85 29.36
C THR A 573 -14.95 11.87 30.43
N ASP A 574 -15.92 12.27 31.26
CA ASP A 574 -15.69 13.08 32.47
C ASP A 574 -15.30 12.24 33.68
N ASP A 575 -15.48 10.92 33.62
CA ASP A 575 -15.04 10.00 34.67
C ASP A 575 -13.54 9.70 34.54
N TRP A 576 -12.72 10.45 35.29
CA TRP A 576 -11.27 10.32 35.24
C TRP A 576 -10.76 9.00 35.82
N GLU A 577 -11.56 8.37 36.68
CA GLU A 577 -11.26 7.09 37.33
C GLU A 577 -11.96 5.91 36.66
N PHE A 578 -12.53 6.10 35.47
CA PHE A 578 -13.30 5.05 34.78
C PHE A 578 -12.53 3.71 34.70
N TYR A 579 -11.21 3.76 34.55
CA TYR A 579 -10.35 2.57 34.47
C TYR A 579 -9.85 2.02 35.80
N GLU A 580 -10.11 2.71 36.91
CA GLU A 580 -9.76 2.24 38.24
C GLU A 580 -10.90 1.45 38.90
N LYS A 581 -12.10 1.49 38.29
CA LYS A 581 -13.33 0.84 38.76
C LYS A 581 -13.53 -0.59 38.21
N TYR A 582 -12.66 -1.05 37.31
CA TYR A 582 -12.69 -2.35 36.64
C TYR A 582 -11.31 -3.01 36.70
#